data_AF-Q9ND16-F1
#
_entry.id   AF-Q9ND16-F1
#
_cell.length_a   1.000
_cell.length_b   1.000
_cell.length_c   1.000
_cell.angle_alpha   90.00
_cell.angle_beta   90.00
_cell.angle_gamma   90.00
#
_symmetry.space_group_name_H-M   'P 1'
#
loop_
_entity.id
_entity.type
_entity.pdbx_description
1 polymer ?
#
loop_
_entity_poly.entity_id
_entity_poly.type
_entity_poly.pdbx_seq_one_letter_code
_entity_poly.pdbx_strand_id
1 'polypeptide(L)' 'PYRRLHVCDYNLESIDTTSTTHTLLAEVCMAAKYEGNSINTHYSKHEHSNKDTGTASQLCTVLARSFADIG' A
#
# COMPACT_ATOMS: atom_id res chain seq x y z
N PRO A 1 -4.40 13.45 -0.26
CA PRO A 1 -2.96 13.22 -0.01
C PRO A 1 -2.28 12.75 -1.29
N TYR A 2 -1.05 13.18 -1.60
CA TYR A 2 -0.38 12.81 -2.87
C TYR A 2 -0.34 11.29 -3.08
N ARG A 3 -0.01 10.53 -2.03
CA ARG A 3 0.02 9.07 -2.08
C ARG A 3 -1.35 8.42 -2.37
N ARG A 4 -2.47 9.00 -1.89
CA ARG A 4 -3.82 8.48 -2.19
C ARG A 4 -4.18 8.60 -3.67
N LEU A 5 -3.60 9.58 -4.39
CA LEU A 5 -3.81 9.73 -5.83
C LEU A 5 -3.11 8.65 -6.66
N HIS A 6 -2.17 7.91 -6.05
CA HIS A 6 -1.32 6.93 -6.70
C HIS A 6 -1.32 5.60 -5.93
N VAL A 7 -2.47 5.22 -5.39
CA VAL A 7 -2.66 3.90 -4.77
C VAL A 7 -2.48 2.82 -5.83
N CYS A 8 -1.89 1.70 -5.45
CA CYS A 8 -1.71 0.55 -6.34
C CYS A 8 -2.99 -0.31 -6.43
N ASP A 9 -4.10 0.23 -6.95
CA ASP A 9 -5.43 -0.41 -7.03
C ASP A 9 -5.91 -0.70 -8.46
N TYR A 10 -5.08 -0.47 -9.48
CA TYR A 10 -5.44 -0.67 -10.88
C TYR A 10 -6.07 -2.06 -11.18
N ASN A 11 -5.61 -3.10 -10.48
CA ASN A 11 -6.18 -4.45 -10.64
C ASN A 11 -7.62 -4.55 -10.12
N LEU A 12 -7.99 -3.72 -9.13
CA LEU A 12 -9.36 -3.57 -8.65
C LEU A 12 -10.22 -2.73 -9.60
N GLU A 13 -9.64 -1.77 -10.34
CA GLU A 13 -10.36 -1.02 -11.38
C GLU A 13 -10.74 -1.90 -12.58
N SER A 14 -9.95 -2.96 -12.83
CA SER A 14 -10.10 -3.86 -13.98
C SER A 14 -10.83 -5.17 -13.65
N ILE A 15 -11.26 -5.37 -12.40
CA ILE A 15 -11.93 -6.60 -11.98
C ILE A 15 -13.34 -6.69 -12.57
N ASP A 16 -13.77 -7.88 -12.97
CA ASP A 16 -15.15 -8.09 -13.43
C ASP A 16 -16.12 -7.88 -12.25
N THR A 17 -17.17 -7.09 -12.48
CA THR A 17 -18.27 -6.85 -11.51
C THR A 17 -18.98 -8.12 -11.05
N THR A 18 -18.87 -9.23 -11.79
CA THR A 18 -19.44 -10.54 -11.45
C THR A 18 -18.48 -11.46 -10.68
N SER A 19 -17.30 -10.96 -10.31
CA SER A 19 -16.28 -11.71 -9.60
C SER A 19 -16.77 -12.30 -8.28
N THR A 20 -16.35 -13.54 -8.00
CA THR A 20 -16.66 -14.22 -6.73
C THR A 20 -15.84 -13.65 -5.58
N THR A 21 -16.28 -13.85 -4.34
CA THR A 21 -15.61 -13.38 -3.12
C THR A 21 -14.13 -13.77 -3.05
N HIS A 22 -13.76 -14.95 -3.55
CA HIS A 22 -12.36 -15.40 -3.58
C HIS A 22 -11.51 -14.64 -4.60
N THR A 23 -12.08 -14.27 -5.74
CA THR A 23 -11.39 -13.46 -6.76
C THR A 23 -11.18 -12.06 -6.22
N LEU A 24 -12.22 -11.45 -5.66
CA LEU A 24 -12.12 -10.13 -5.03
C LEU A 24 -11.06 -10.11 -3.92
N LEU A 25 -11.05 -11.11 -3.04
CA LEU A 25 -10.04 -11.20 -1.98
C LEU A 25 -8.61 -11.31 -2.54
N ALA A 26 -8.41 -12.07 -3.61
CA ALA A 26 -7.11 -12.20 -4.25
C ALA A 26 -6.64 -10.85 -4.83
N GLU A 27 -7.53 -10.12 -5.50
CA GLU A 27 -7.23 -8.81 -6.06
C GLU A 27 -6.94 -7.76 -4.98
N VAL A 28 -7.69 -7.75 -3.88
CA VAL A 28 -7.42 -6.86 -2.74
C VAL A 28 -6.07 -7.17 -2.10
N CYS A 29 -5.74 -8.46 -1.92
CA CYS A 29 -4.43 -8.86 -1.41
C CYS A 29 -3.29 -8.44 -2.36
N MET A 30 -3.53 -8.54 -3.67
CA MET A 30 -2.58 -8.11 -4.71
C MET A 30 -2.28 -6.61 -4.59
N ALA A 31 -3.33 -5.78 -4.53
CA ALA A 31 -3.22 -4.34 -4.37
C ALA A 31 -2.45 -3.97 -3.09
N ALA A 32 -2.82 -4.57 -1.96
CA ALA A 32 -2.16 -4.34 -0.67
C ALA A 32 -0.66 -4.71 -0.69
N LYS A 33 -0.31 -5.81 -1.36
CA LYS A 33 1.09 -6.23 -1.53
C LYS A 33 1.89 -5.20 -2.33
N TYR A 34 1.35 -4.72 -3.45
CA TYR A 34 2.05 -3.75 -4.31
C TYR A 34 2.17 -2.39 -3.64
N GLU A 35 1.11 -1.90 -2.99
CA GLU A 35 1.12 -0.65 -2.22
C GLU A 35 2.15 -0.71 -1.08
N GLY A 36 2.18 -1.80 -0.31
CA GLY A 36 3.18 -2.02 0.73
C GLY A 36 4.62 -2.03 0.20
N ASN A 37 4.84 -2.65 -0.97
CA ASN A 37 6.16 -2.70 -1.59
C ASN A 37 6.61 -1.33 -2.14
N SER A 38 5.70 -0.55 -2.73
CA SER A 38 5.96 0.81 -3.21
C SER A 38 6.45 1.72 -2.06
N ILE A 39 5.77 1.63 -0.90
CA ILE A 39 6.13 2.36 0.32
C ILE A 39 7.49 1.89 0.85
N ASN A 40 7.69 0.57 0.96
CA ASN A 40 8.94 0.00 1.50
C ASN A 40 10.16 0.35 0.62
N THR A 41 9.99 0.36 -0.69
CA THR A 41 11.07 0.72 -1.64
C THR A 41 11.52 2.17 -1.47
N HIS A 42 10.61 3.08 -1.14
CA HIS A 42 10.99 4.46 -0.80
C HIS A 42 11.59 4.57 0.60
N TYR A 43 11.06 3.81 1.57
CA TYR A 43 11.55 3.84 2.95
C TYR A 43 12.99 3.32 3.10
N SER A 44 13.30 2.19 2.46
CA SER A 44 14.62 1.53 2.53
C SER A 44 15.77 2.45 2.10
N LYS A 45 15.53 3.37 1.15
CA LYS A 45 16.52 4.40 0.74
C LYS A 45 16.91 5.36 1.87
N HIS A 46 16.05 5.52 2.87
CA HIS A 46 16.21 6.46 3.97
C HIS A 46 16.32 5.76 5.33
N GLU A 47 16.54 4.43 5.36
CA GLU A 47 16.47 3.64 6.59
C GLU A 47 17.40 4.13 7.69
N HIS A 48 18.68 4.42 7.38
CA HIS A 48 19.63 4.94 8.37
C HIS A 48 19.21 6.31 8.90
N SER A 49 18.91 7.26 8.00
CA SER A 49 18.44 8.59 8.40
C SER A 49 17.18 8.51 9.26
N ASN A 50 16.24 7.63 8.92
CA ASN A 50 14.99 7.47 9.67
C ASN A 50 15.20 6.86 11.07
N LYS A 51 16.21 5.99 11.22
CA LYS A 51 16.61 5.47 12.54
C LYS A 51 17.27 6.57 13.36
N ASP A 52 18.20 7.31 12.77
CA ASP A 52 18.94 8.37 13.45
C ASP A 52 18.03 9.52 13.89
N THR A 53 17.01 9.85 13.10
CA THR A 53 16.01 10.89 13.44
C THR A 53 14.84 10.36 14.28
N GLY A 54 14.79 9.05 14.59
CA GLY A 54 13.70 8.43 15.35
C GLY A 54 12.35 8.40 14.61
N THR A 55 12.34 8.55 13.29
CA THR A 55 11.11 8.62 12.45
C THR A 55 10.69 7.26 11.89
N ALA A 56 11.38 6.17 12.23
CA ALA A 56 11.06 4.82 11.75
C ALA A 56 9.59 4.41 11.95
N SER A 57 8.93 4.87 13.03
CA SER A 57 7.51 4.60 13.31
C SER A 57 6.54 5.23 12.29
N GLN A 58 7.00 6.24 11.53
CA GLN A 58 6.22 6.86 10.46
C GLN A 58 5.92 5.86 9.33
N LEU A 59 6.77 4.85 9.11
CA LEU A 59 6.51 3.79 8.14
C LEU A 59 5.20 3.05 8.46
N CYS A 60 5.02 2.63 9.71
CA CYS A 60 3.80 1.96 10.16
C CYS A 60 2.57 2.87 9.97
N THR A 61 2.71 4.17 10.21
CA THR A 61 1.63 5.16 10.00
C THR A 61 1.25 5.26 8.52
N VAL A 62 2.25 5.30 7.62
CA VAL A 62 2.02 5.35 6.17
C VAL A 62 1.36 4.06 5.71
N LEU A 63 1.87 2.89 6.11
CA LEU A 63 1.27 1.59 5.78
C LEU A 63 -0.19 1.49 6.27
N ALA A 64 -0.49 1.88 7.50
CA ALA A 64 -1.84 1.85 8.05
C ALA A 64 -2.81 2.75 7.28
N ARG A 65 -2.38 3.95 6.88
CA ARG A 65 -3.22 4.84 6.07
C ARG A 65 -3.45 4.29 4.66
N SER A 66 -2.44 3.64 4.06
CA SER A 66 -2.60 3.02 2.75
C SER A 66 -3.53 1.81 2.79
N PHE A 67 -3.48 1.01 3.87
CA PHE A 67 -4.46 -0.06 4.09
C PHE A 67 -5.90 0.49 4.17
N ALA A 68 -6.09 1.61 4.87
CA ALA A 68 -7.39 2.31 4.92
C ALA A 68 -7.79 3.01 3.61
N ASP A 69 -6.86 3.20 2.66
CA ASP A 69 -7.18 3.72 1.33
C ASP A 69 -7.62 2.57 0.37
N ILE A 70 -7.21 1.31 0.65
CA ILE A 70 -7.56 0.11 -0.14
C ILE A 70 -8.87 -0.55 0.32
N GLY A 71 -9.15 -0.56 1.62
CA GLY A 71 -10.36 -1.17 2.23
C GLY A 71 -11.45 -0.17 2.51
#